data_AF-A0A1B8P3A3-F1
#
_entry.id   AF-A0A1B8P3A3-F1
#
_cell.length_a   1.000
_cell.length_b   1.000
_cell.length_c   1.000
_cell.angle_alpha   90.00
_cell.angle_beta   90.00
_cell.angle_gamma   90.00
#
_symmetry.space_group_name_H-M   'P 1'
#
loop_
_entity.id
_entity.type
_entity.pdbx_description
1 polymer ?
#
loop_
_entity_poly.entity_id
_entity_poly.type
_entity_poly.pdbx_seq_one_letter_code
_entity_poly.pdbx_strand_id
1 'polypeptide(L)'
;MGEDPASHVYVRNKQRACEEAGIASVKHRLPADTSQQDLEALVDKLNADTTIDGILVQLPLPEHLDPRPILERIHPHKDVDGFHPYNLGRLAQRLPLLRPCTPKGVITLLQESDLKVRGLDATVVGASNIVGRPMSLELMLAGCTTTVCHRFTRDLEAHVRRAELLVVAVGTPGLVKGEWVRDDAIVIDVGINRQEDGSLIGDVEFEPAAARASHITPVPGGVGPMTVASLLENTLLAAEMHDAMA
;
A
#
# COMPACT_ATOMS: atom_id res chain seq x y z
N MET A 1 15.17 4.44 -9.48
CA MET A 1 16.11 5.54 -9.77
C MET A 1 17.36 5.26 -8.97
N GLY A 2 18.54 5.23 -9.59
CA GLY A 2 19.77 4.81 -8.90
C GLY A 2 19.86 3.31 -8.60
N GLU A 3 20.87 2.92 -7.82
CA GLU A 3 21.24 1.54 -7.49
C GLU A 3 20.95 1.17 -6.03
N ASP A 4 19.73 1.44 -5.54
CA ASP A 4 19.33 0.91 -4.23
C ASP A 4 19.08 -0.62 -4.35
N PRO A 5 19.86 -1.48 -3.65
CA PRO A 5 19.68 -2.93 -3.68
C PRO A 5 18.27 -3.38 -3.25
N ALA A 6 17.61 -2.66 -2.34
CA ALA A 6 16.26 -2.97 -1.90
C ALA A 6 15.24 -2.74 -3.03
N SER A 7 15.41 -1.65 -3.79
CA SER A 7 14.60 -1.33 -4.97
C SER A 7 14.69 -2.42 -6.05
N HIS A 8 15.87 -3.00 -6.26
CA HIS A 8 16.08 -4.04 -7.26
C HIS A 8 15.27 -5.32 -7.00
N VAL A 9 15.16 -5.76 -5.74
CA VAL A 9 14.40 -6.97 -5.40
C VAL A 9 12.90 -6.74 -5.60
N TYR A 10 12.37 -5.61 -5.15
CA TYR A 10 10.95 -5.28 -5.31
C TYR A 10 10.56 -5.16 -6.79
N VAL A 11 11.34 -4.43 -7.59
CA VAL A 11 11.05 -4.29 -9.03
C VAL A 11 11.14 -5.63 -9.75
N ARG A 12 12.14 -6.46 -9.42
CA ARG A 12 12.26 -7.81 -10.01
C ARG A 12 11.04 -8.68 -9.70
N ASN A 13 10.55 -8.65 -8.46
CA ASN A 13 9.37 -9.43 -8.08
C ASN A 13 8.12 -8.94 -8.82
N LYS A 14 7.93 -7.63 -8.99
CA LYS A 14 6.83 -7.07 -9.79
C LYS A 14 6.91 -7.51 -11.25
N GLN A 15 8.10 -7.46 -11.86
CA GLN A 15 8.29 -7.92 -13.25
C GLN A 15 7.93 -9.40 -13.41
N ARG A 16 8.41 -10.26 -12.50
CA ARG A 16 8.07 -11.69 -12.52
C ARG A 16 6.56 -11.90 -12.36
N ALA A 17 5.92 -11.16 -11.47
CA ALA A 17 4.48 -11.25 -11.27
C ALA A 17 3.69 -10.79 -12.52
N CYS A 18 4.15 -9.76 -13.23
CA CYS A 18 3.58 -9.38 -14.53
C CYS A 18 3.73 -10.51 -15.55
N GLU A 19 4.93 -11.10 -15.67
CA GLU A 19 5.18 -12.22 -16.59
C GLU A 19 4.29 -13.43 -16.27
N GLU A 20 4.18 -13.81 -15.00
CA GLU A 20 3.31 -14.90 -14.53
C GLU A 20 1.82 -14.63 -14.83
N ALA A 21 1.39 -13.37 -14.79
CA ALA A 21 0.02 -12.95 -15.10
C ALA A 21 -0.23 -12.67 -16.59
N GLY A 22 0.79 -12.76 -17.45
CA GLY A 22 0.67 -12.42 -18.88
C GLY A 22 0.57 -10.92 -19.17
N ILE A 23 0.97 -10.07 -18.23
CA ILE A 23 0.98 -8.60 -18.37
C ILE A 23 2.32 -8.15 -18.93
N ALA A 24 2.29 -7.37 -20.02
CA ALA A 24 3.49 -6.75 -20.58
C ALA A 24 4.07 -5.71 -19.60
N SER A 25 5.37 -5.82 -19.30
CA SER A 25 6.05 -4.89 -18.39
C SER A 25 7.19 -4.17 -19.10
N VAL A 26 7.12 -2.84 -19.16
CA VAL A 26 8.22 -1.99 -19.65
C VAL A 26 8.96 -1.38 -18.47
N LYS A 27 10.29 -1.50 -18.45
CA LYS A 27 11.14 -0.99 -17.36
C LYS A 27 12.03 0.15 -17.82
N HIS A 28 11.84 1.31 -17.23
CA HIS A 28 12.75 2.44 -17.38
C HIS A 28 13.72 2.50 -16.19
N ARG A 29 15.00 2.22 -16.44
CA ARG A 29 16.07 2.44 -15.45
C ARG A 29 16.67 3.82 -15.72
N LEU A 30 16.45 4.73 -14.78
CA LEU A 30 16.93 6.10 -14.85
C LEU A 30 18.11 6.32 -13.87
N PRO A 31 19.15 7.05 -14.28
CA PRO A 31 20.26 7.46 -13.43
C PRO A 31 19.81 8.21 -12.16
N ALA A 32 20.63 8.16 -11.11
CA ALA A 32 20.32 8.86 -9.85
C ALA A 32 20.34 10.39 -10.01
N ASP A 33 21.07 10.92 -10.97
CA ASP A 33 21.20 12.35 -11.30
C ASP A 33 20.17 12.84 -12.33
N THR A 34 19.20 11.99 -12.71
CA THR A 34 18.08 12.39 -13.58
C THR A 34 17.40 13.64 -13.05
N SER A 35 17.16 14.62 -13.92
CA SER A 35 16.50 15.86 -13.54
C SER A 35 14.99 15.67 -13.33
N GLN A 36 14.37 16.58 -12.58
CA GLN A 36 12.91 16.62 -12.43
C GLN A 36 12.20 16.68 -13.78
N GLN A 37 12.70 17.53 -14.69
CA GLN A 37 12.12 17.74 -16.01
C GLN A 37 12.18 16.48 -16.88
N ASP A 38 13.29 15.74 -16.83
CA ASP A 38 13.45 14.51 -17.62
C ASP A 38 12.50 13.40 -17.12
N LEU A 39 12.30 13.31 -15.80
CA LEU A 39 11.35 12.36 -15.22
C LEU A 39 9.90 12.73 -15.58
N GLU A 40 9.56 14.02 -15.52
CA GLU A 40 8.23 14.52 -15.95
C GLU A 40 7.98 14.22 -17.43
N ALA A 41 8.96 14.51 -18.31
CA ALA A 41 8.84 14.25 -19.74
C ALA A 41 8.67 12.75 -20.06
N LEU A 42 9.30 11.87 -19.28
CA LEU A 42 9.08 10.43 -19.41
C LEU A 42 7.63 10.05 -19.02
N VAL A 43 7.12 10.58 -17.91
CA VAL A 43 5.73 10.33 -17.49
C VAL A 43 4.75 10.82 -18.56
N ASP A 44 4.97 12.01 -19.13
CA ASP A 44 4.14 12.54 -20.22
C ASP A 44 4.16 11.64 -21.45
N LYS A 45 5.34 11.12 -21.81
CA LYS A 45 5.47 10.15 -22.91
C LYS A 45 4.65 8.88 -22.64
N LEU A 46 4.74 8.33 -21.42
CA LEU A 46 4.01 7.10 -21.04
C LEU A 46 2.49 7.34 -20.93
N ASN A 47 2.07 8.53 -20.49
CA ASN A 47 0.67 8.93 -20.50
C ASN A 47 0.09 8.93 -21.91
N ALA A 48 0.86 9.40 -22.91
CA ALA A 48 0.44 9.45 -24.31
C ALA A 48 0.53 8.11 -25.05
N ASP A 49 1.24 7.12 -24.51
CA ASP A 49 1.42 5.82 -25.13
C ASP A 49 0.16 4.95 -24.96
N THR A 50 -0.53 4.62 -26.06
CA THR A 50 -1.74 3.79 -26.05
C THR A 50 -1.44 2.30 -25.82
N THR A 51 -0.18 1.90 -25.73
CA THR A 51 0.20 0.53 -25.35
C THR A 51 0.47 0.37 -23.85
N ILE A 52 0.35 1.45 -23.08
CA ILE A 52 0.62 1.50 -21.65
C ILE A 52 -0.66 1.80 -20.89
N ASP A 53 -1.16 0.82 -20.13
CA ASP A 53 -2.35 0.99 -19.28
C ASP A 53 -2.01 1.39 -17.85
N GLY A 54 -0.77 1.13 -17.40
CA GLY A 54 -0.34 1.38 -16.03
C GLY A 54 1.05 1.99 -15.93
N ILE A 55 1.18 3.02 -15.09
CA ILE A 55 2.44 3.68 -14.76
C ILE A 55 2.67 3.56 -13.26
N LEU A 56 3.85 3.04 -12.90
CA LEU A 56 4.30 2.96 -11.51
C LEU A 56 5.65 3.66 -11.36
N VAL A 57 5.71 4.63 -10.45
CA VAL A 57 6.95 5.31 -10.06
C VAL A 57 7.40 4.76 -8.71
N GLN A 58 8.52 4.02 -8.73
CA GLN A 58 9.05 3.40 -7.51
C GLN A 58 9.61 4.47 -6.55
N LEU A 59 9.04 4.53 -5.35
CA LEU A 59 9.49 5.37 -4.24
C LEU A 59 10.44 4.62 -3.29
N PRO A 60 11.27 5.34 -2.49
CA PRO A 60 11.49 6.79 -2.53
C PRO A 60 12.27 7.24 -3.78
N LEU A 61 12.06 8.50 -4.19
CA LEU A 61 12.91 9.14 -5.19
C LEU A 61 14.19 9.70 -4.53
N PRO A 62 15.27 9.92 -5.31
CA PRO A 62 16.41 10.73 -4.87
C PRO A 62 15.98 12.07 -4.25
N GLU A 63 16.73 12.55 -3.25
CA GLU A 63 16.36 13.72 -2.44
C GLU A 63 16.16 15.01 -3.23
N HIS A 64 16.82 15.17 -4.38
CA HIS A 64 16.69 16.35 -5.23
C HIS A 64 15.41 16.38 -6.08
N LEU A 65 14.60 15.32 -6.05
CA LEU A 65 13.36 15.21 -6.82
C LEU A 65 12.13 15.34 -5.93
N ASP A 66 11.13 16.07 -6.43
CA ASP A 66 9.83 16.17 -5.78
C ASP A 66 8.89 15.10 -6.35
N PRO A 67 8.49 14.08 -5.56
CA PRO A 67 7.59 13.05 -6.03
C PRO A 67 6.17 13.54 -6.30
N ARG A 68 5.74 14.65 -5.67
CA ARG A 68 4.35 15.12 -5.77
C ARG A 68 3.93 15.48 -7.20
N PRO A 69 4.63 16.39 -7.91
CA PRO A 69 4.28 16.71 -9.30
C PRO A 69 4.40 15.49 -10.22
N ILE A 70 5.31 14.55 -9.95
CA ILE A 70 5.43 13.31 -10.72
C ILE A 70 4.19 12.44 -10.58
N LEU A 71 3.76 12.19 -9.34
CA LEU A 71 2.60 11.35 -9.05
C LEU A 71 1.29 11.99 -9.56
N GLU A 72 1.17 13.32 -9.50
CA GLU A 72 0.03 14.07 -10.05
C GLU A 72 0.07 14.21 -11.58
N ARG A 73 1.23 14.00 -12.22
CA ARG A 73 1.34 14.01 -13.69
C ARG A 73 0.80 12.73 -14.31
N ILE A 74 0.87 11.60 -13.61
CA ILE A 74 0.34 10.32 -14.09
C ILE A 74 -1.16 10.46 -14.30
N HIS A 75 -1.67 10.12 -15.47
CA HIS A 75 -3.11 10.14 -15.72
C HIS A 75 -3.84 9.25 -14.69
N PRO A 76 -4.95 9.69 -14.09
CA PRO A 76 -5.60 8.90 -13.03
C PRO A 76 -6.02 7.49 -13.45
N HIS A 77 -6.37 7.29 -14.72
CA HIS A 77 -6.72 5.96 -15.27
C HIS A 77 -5.49 5.08 -15.56
N LYS A 78 -4.27 5.62 -15.47
CA LYS A 78 -3.00 4.87 -15.55
C LYS A 78 -2.25 4.81 -14.22
N ASP A 79 -2.76 5.44 -13.17
CA ASP A 79 -2.19 5.41 -11.82
C ASP A 79 -2.54 4.10 -11.12
N VAL A 80 -1.88 3.03 -11.54
CA VAL A 80 -2.12 1.67 -11.02
C VAL A 80 -1.62 1.48 -9.59
N ASP A 81 -0.82 2.40 -9.06
CA ASP A 81 -0.45 2.42 -7.65
C ASP A 81 -1.51 3.11 -6.76
N GLY A 82 -2.41 3.88 -7.37
CA GLY A 82 -3.62 4.46 -6.77
C GLY A 82 -3.39 5.72 -5.92
N PHE A 83 -2.21 6.34 -6.01
CA PHE A 83 -1.84 7.48 -5.15
C PHE A 83 -2.17 8.85 -5.73
N HIS A 84 -2.64 8.91 -6.98
CA HIS A 84 -3.08 10.15 -7.59
C HIS A 84 -4.24 10.75 -6.77
N PRO A 85 -4.22 12.04 -6.41
CA PRO A 85 -5.25 12.67 -5.57
C PRO A 85 -6.69 12.48 -6.09
N TYR A 86 -6.88 12.45 -7.42
CA TYR A 86 -8.14 12.08 -8.06
C TYR A 86 -8.65 10.71 -7.59
N ASN A 87 -7.83 9.65 -7.67
CA ASN A 87 -8.21 8.30 -7.28
C ASN A 87 -8.51 8.21 -5.78
N LEU A 88 -7.71 8.89 -4.96
CA LEU A 88 -7.96 8.99 -3.52
C LEU A 88 -9.26 9.73 -3.20
N GLY A 89 -9.57 10.81 -3.93
CA GLY A 89 -10.83 11.56 -3.82
C GLY A 89 -12.04 10.73 -4.24
N ARG A 90 -11.91 9.93 -5.31
CA ARG A 90 -12.92 8.96 -5.74
C ARG A 90 -13.19 7.90 -4.67
N LEU A 91 -12.14 7.37 -4.04
CA LEU A 91 -12.27 6.46 -2.90
C LEU A 91 -13.00 7.14 -1.73
N ALA A 92 -12.62 8.36 -1.37
CA ALA A 92 -13.27 9.11 -0.30
C ALA A 92 -14.77 9.38 -0.57
N GLN A 93 -15.14 9.56 -1.84
CA GLN A 93 -16.54 9.73 -2.28
C GLN A 93 -17.32 8.41 -2.38
N ARG A 94 -16.73 7.26 -2.02
CA ARG A 94 -17.31 5.92 -2.15
C ARG A 94 -17.59 5.52 -3.61
N LEU A 95 -16.80 6.07 -4.54
CA LEU A 95 -16.86 5.78 -5.99
C LEU A 95 -15.48 5.35 -6.50
N PRO A 96 -14.84 4.34 -5.89
CA PRO A 96 -13.45 3.99 -6.20
C PRO A 96 -13.27 3.61 -7.68
N LEU A 97 -12.08 3.90 -8.20
CA LEU A 97 -11.56 3.39 -9.47
C LEU A 97 -10.32 2.54 -9.15
N LEU A 98 -9.14 2.95 -9.64
CA LEU A 98 -7.86 2.42 -9.18
C LEU A 98 -7.67 2.82 -7.72
N ARG A 99 -7.35 1.84 -6.86
CA ARG A 99 -7.25 2.02 -5.40
C ARG A 99 -5.81 1.81 -4.93
N PRO A 100 -5.33 2.54 -3.92
CA PRO A 100 -4.02 2.31 -3.31
C PRO A 100 -3.72 0.84 -3.04
N CYS A 101 -2.64 0.30 -3.64
CA CYS A 101 -2.39 -1.14 -3.70
C CYS A 101 -2.36 -1.83 -2.33
N THR A 102 -1.63 -1.26 -1.37
CA THR A 102 -1.50 -1.87 -0.03
C THR A 102 -2.83 -1.87 0.72
N PRO A 103 -3.55 -0.74 0.87
CA PRO A 103 -4.90 -0.74 1.44
C PRO A 103 -5.88 -1.66 0.74
N LYS A 104 -5.92 -1.66 -0.60
CA LYS A 104 -6.75 -2.56 -1.40
C LYS A 104 -6.43 -4.03 -1.05
N GLY A 105 -5.15 -4.38 -1.02
CA GLY A 105 -4.67 -5.72 -0.69
C GLY A 105 -5.05 -6.16 0.73
N VAL A 106 -5.04 -5.26 1.71
CA VAL A 106 -5.55 -5.54 3.06
C VAL A 106 -7.04 -5.84 3.03
N ILE A 107 -7.85 -5.06 2.31
CA ILE A 107 -9.28 -5.34 2.16
C ILE A 107 -9.51 -6.69 1.48
N THR A 108 -8.77 -7.00 0.41
CA THR A 108 -8.86 -8.31 -0.26
C THR A 108 -8.49 -9.44 0.69
N LEU A 109 -7.42 -9.30 1.48
CA LEU A 109 -7.02 -10.31 2.46
C LEU A 109 -8.13 -10.58 3.49
N LEU A 110 -8.77 -9.51 4.01
CA LEU A 110 -9.88 -9.64 4.94
C LEU A 110 -11.08 -10.36 4.29
N GLN A 111 -11.39 -10.05 3.03
CA GLN A 111 -12.49 -10.65 2.28
C GLN A 111 -12.26 -12.13 1.97
N GLU A 112 -11.09 -12.48 1.44
CA GLU A 112 -10.71 -13.86 1.11
C GLU A 112 -10.56 -14.74 2.36
N SER A 113 -10.37 -14.12 3.53
CA SER A 113 -10.36 -14.82 4.83
C SER A 113 -11.75 -14.95 5.47
N ASP A 114 -12.82 -14.53 4.78
CA ASP A 114 -14.22 -14.48 5.28
C ASP A 114 -14.38 -13.70 6.61
N LEU A 115 -13.53 -12.68 6.82
CA LEU A 115 -13.57 -11.85 8.01
C LEU A 115 -14.57 -10.69 7.83
N LYS A 116 -15.67 -10.75 8.58
CA LYS A 116 -16.71 -9.71 8.56
C LYS A 116 -16.27 -8.48 9.34
N VAL A 117 -15.85 -7.45 8.61
CA VAL A 117 -15.34 -6.20 9.23
C VAL A 117 -16.37 -5.09 9.40
N ARG A 118 -17.53 -5.20 8.74
CA ARG A 118 -18.57 -4.17 8.83
C ARG A 118 -19.04 -4.04 10.28
N GLY A 119 -19.02 -2.81 10.80
CA GLY A 119 -19.43 -2.46 12.16
C GLY A 119 -18.32 -2.58 13.22
N LEU A 120 -17.15 -3.13 12.88
CA LEU A 120 -16.03 -3.23 13.81
C LEU A 120 -15.42 -1.86 14.12
N ASP A 121 -14.89 -1.68 15.34
CA ASP A 121 -13.98 -0.58 15.67
C ASP A 121 -12.57 -0.89 15.12
N ALA A 122 -12.21 -0.22 14.04
CA ALA A 122 -10.94 -0.36 13.37
C ALA A 122 -9.99 0.80 13.71
N THR A 123 -8.80 0.47 14.24
CA THR A 123 -7.74 1.44 14.51
C THR A 123 -6.60 1.26 13.52
N VAL A 124 -6.27 2.33 12.80
CA VAL A 124 -5.07 2.42 11.95
C VAL A 124 -3.99 3.18 12.72
N VAL A 125 -2.84 2.56 12.96
CA VAL A 125 -1.66 3.20 13.56
C VAL A 125 -0.70 3.56 12.44
N GLY A 126 -0.63 4.85 12.12
CA GLY A 126 0.10 5.39 10.98
C GLY A 126 -0.83 6.20 10.09
N ALA A 127 -0.40 7.41 9.70
CA ALA A 127 -1.19 8.35 8.88
C ALA A 127 -0.44 8.77 7.61
N SER A 128 0.37 7.86 7.05
CA SER A 128 1.11 8.08 5.81
C SER A 128 0.16 8.22 4.62
N ASN A 129 0.60 8.91 3.57
CA ASN A 129 -0.18 9.07 2.34
C ASN A 129 -0.30 7.75 1.56
N ILE A 130 0.67 6.85 1.71
CA ILE A 130 0.74 5.61 0.94
C ILE A 130 -0.03 4.44 1.58
N VAL A 131 -0.28 4.48 2.90
CA VAL A 131 -0.99 3.41 3.59
C VAL A 131 -2.03 3.98 4.55
N GLY A 132 -1.62 4.71 5.58
CA GLY A 132 -2.50 5.03 6.71
C GLY A 132 -3.78 5.78 6.33
N ARG A 133 -3.65 6.86 5.56
CA ARG A 133 -4.79 7.66 5.08
C ARG A 133 -5.70 6.88 4.13
N PRO A 134 -5.20 6.25 3.05
CA PRO A 134 -6.09 5.47 2.19
C PRO A 134 -6.68 4.24 2.88
N MET A 135 -5.97 3.59 3.80
CA MET A 135 -6.50 2.49 4.60
C MET A 135 -7.72 2.92 5.42
N SER A 136 -7.69 4.13 6.00
CA SER A 136 -8.85 4.60 6.75
C SER A 136 -10.08 4.83 5.85
N LEU A 137 -9.87 5.28 4.61
CA LEU A 137 -10.95 5.42 3.63
C LEU A 137 -11.51 4.05 3.20
N GLU A 138 -10.65 3.07 2.93
CA GLU A 138 -11.06 1.70 2.62
C GLU A 138 -11.86 1.06 3.75
N LEU A 139 -11.43 1.22 5.01
CA LEU A 139 -12.14 0.70 6.18
C LEU A 139 -13.50 1.38 6.37
N MET A 140 -13.59 2.70 6.17
CA MET A 140 -14.88 3.40 6.17
C MET A 140 -15.79 2.93 5.04
N LEU A 141 -15.23 2.64 3.85
CA LEU A 141 -15.98 2.08 2.73
C LEU A 141 -16.50 0.66 3.03
N ALA A 142 -15.69 -0.17 3.70
CA ALA A 142 -16.08 -1.49 4.18
C ALA A 142 -17.13 -1.44 5.32
N GLY A 143 -17.29 -0.27 5.94
CA GLY A 143 -18.31 0.00 6.96
C GLY A 143 -17.81 -0.17 8.40
N CYS A 144 -16.50 -0.06 8.63
CA CYS A 144 -15.94 0.00 9.98
C CYS A 144 -16.17 1.38 10.61
N THR A 145 -16.23 1.45 11.94
CA THR A 145 -15.91 2.67 12.67
C THR A 145 -14.39 2.82 12.63
N THR A 146 -13.86 3.95 12.15
CA THR A 146 -12.42 4.06 11.86
C THR A 146 -11.74 5.15 12.67
N THR A 147 -10.70 4.75 13.40
CA THR A 147 -9.80 5.62 14.16
C THR A 147 -8.44 5.67 13.47
N VAL A 148 -7.87 6.87 13.30
CA VAL A 148 -6.50 7.02 12.79
C VAL A 148 -5.60 7.59 13.88
N CYS A 149 -4.56 6.84 14.23
CA CYS A 149 -3.52 7.21 15.17
C CYS A 149 -2.22 7.55 14.44
N HIS A 150 -1.38 8.37 15.07
CA HIS A 150 -0.08 8.80 14.54
C HIS A 150 0.86 9.21 15.68
N ARG A 151 2.07 9.67 15.36
CA ARG A 151 3.11 10.10 16.32
C ARG A 151 2.72 11.19 17.33
N PHE A 152 1.54 11.81 17.18
CA PHE A 152 1.03 12.85 18.09
C PHE A 152 -0.23 12.40 18.84
N THR A 153 -0.67 11.16 18.64
CA THR A 153 -1.77 10.56 19.40
C THR A 153 -1.36 10.48 20.86
N ARG A 154 -2.18 11.06 21.73
CA ARG A 154 -2.03 10.88 23.18
C ARG A 154 -2.61 9.51 23.54
N ASP A 155 -1.90 8.77 24.36
CA ASP A 155 -2.32 7.43 24.82
C ASP A 155 -2.63 6.47 23.67
N LEU A 156 -1.61 6.18 22.86
CA LEU A 156 -1.73 5.24 21.75
C LEU A 156 -2.22 3.86 22.21
N GLU A 157 -1.78 3.39 23.39
CA GLU A 157 -2.15 2.11 23.96
C GLU A 157 -3.68 1.98 24.11
N ALA A 158 -4.37 2.99 24.63
CA ALA A 158 -5.83 2.96 24.78
C ALA A 158 -6.55 2.79 23.43
N HIS A 159 -6.02 3.38 22.34
CA HIS A 159 -6.57 3.21 20.99
C HIS A 159 -6.31 1.82 20.41
N VAL A 160 -5.17 1.21 20.73
CA VAL A 160 -4.84 -0.15 20.30
C VAL A 160 -5.69 -1.16 21.08
N ARG A 161 -5.86 -0.99 22.39
CA ARG A 161 -6.63 -1.90 23.27
C ARG A 161 -8.11 -2.00 22.92
N ARG A 162 -8.69 -0.96 22.31
CA ARG A 162 -10.11 -1.00 21.89
C ARG A 162 -10.32 -1.59 20.50
N ALA A 163 -9.26 -1.71 19.70
CA ALA A 163 -9.38 -2.07 18.30
C ALA A 163 -9.83 -3.53 18.15
N GLU A 164 -10.92 -3.74 17.44
CA GLU A 164 -11.36 -5.06 17.00
C GLU A 164 -10.65 -5.46 15.70
N LEU A 165 -10.32 -4.47 14.88
CA LEU A 165 -9.43 -4.57 13.74
C LEU A 165 -8.28 -3.55 13.91
N LEU A 166 -7.06 -4.03 14.05
CA LEU A 166 -5.87 -3.22 14.18
C LEU A 166 -5.05 -3.28 12.90
N VAL A 167 -4.76 -2.13 12.28
CA VAL A 167 -3.84 -2.03 11.14
C VAL A 167 -2.64 -1.18 11.53
N VAL A 168 -1.43 -1.73 11.47
CA VAL A 168 -0.20 -1.03 11.88
C VAL A 168 0.70 -0.79 10.66
N ALA A 169 1.02 0.48 10.40
CA ALA A 169 1.75 0.93 9.21
C ALA A 169 2.65 2.13 9.53
N VAL A 170 3.59 1.95 10.46
CA VAL A 170 4.49 3.00 10.95
C VAL A 170 5.93 2.84 10.45
N GLY A 171 6.36 1.64 10.07
CA GLY A 171 7.75 1.36 9.71
C GLY A 171 8.70 1.52 10.89
N THR A 172 8.29 1.04 12.07
CA THR A 172 9.07 1.10 13.30
C THR A 172 8.92 -0.24 14.02
N PRO A 173 9.97 -1.07 14.05
CA PRO A 173 9.91 -2.41 14.63
C PRO A 173 9.38 -2.42 16.06
N GLY A 174 8.36 -3.26 16.32
CA GLY A 174 7.83 -3.50 17.66
C GLY A 174 7.32 -2.26 18.40
N LEU A 175 6.88 -1.23 17.66
CA LEU A 175 6.25 -0.04 18.25
C LEU A 175 4.98 -0.43 19.01
N VAL A 176 4.18 -1.34 18.41
CA VAL A 176 2.96 -1.85 19.05
C VAL A 176 3.31 -3.11 19.84
N LYS A 177 3.18 -3.00 21.17
CA LYS A 177 3.39 -4.12 22.09
C LYS A 177 2.26 -5.11 21.98
N GLY A 178 2.59 -6.40 22.00
CA GLY A 178 1.57 -7.44 21.83
C GLY A 178 0.55 -7.45 22.98
N GLU A 179 0.97 -7.09 24.19
CA GLU A 179 0.07 -6.92 25.36
C GLU A 179 -0.98 -5.81 25.20
N TRP A 180 -0.81 -4.88 24.26
CA TRP A 180 -1.80 -3.84 23.95
C TRP A 180 -2.92 -4.36 23.07
N VAL A 181 -2.71 -5.45 22.34
CA VAL A 181 -3.68 -6.02 21.41
C VAL A 181 -4.90 -6.52 22.21
N ARG A 182 -6.10 -6.18 21.76
CA ARG A 182 -7.35 -6.68 22.35
C ARG A 182 -7.44 -8.19 22.15
N ASP A 183 -8.00 -8.91 23.12
CA ASP A 183 -8.35 -10.30 22.91
C ASP A 183 -9.33 -10.42 21.72
N ASP A 184 -9.12 -11.46 20.91
CA ASP A 184 -9.87 -11.78 19.70
C ASP A 184 -9.76 -10.75 18.55
N ALA A 185 -8.88 -9.75 18.65
CA ALA A 185 -8.68 -8.76 17.58
C ALA A 185 -8.14 -9.40 16.28
N ILE A 186 -8.48 -8.78 15.15
CA ILE A 186 -7.80 -9.02 13.87
C ILE A 186 -6.63 -8.04 13.78
N VAL A 187 -5.42 -8.54 13.55
CA VAL A 187 -4.20 -7.73 13.47
C VAL A 187 -3.59 -7.80 12.07
N ILE A 188 -3.49 -6.66 11.42
CA ILE A 188 -2.84 -6.47 10.13
C ILE A 188 -1.55 -5.66 10.35
N ASP A 189 -0.41 -6.33 10.22
CA ASP A 189 0.92 -5.73 10.28
C ASP A 189 1.41 -5.45 8.85
N VAL A 190 1.41 -4.17 8.48
CA VAL A 190 1.88 -3.67 7.18
C VAL A 190 3.38 -3.38 7.21
N GLY A 191 3.97 -3.27 8.41
CA GLY A 191 5.38 -2.96 8.59
C GLY A 191 6.28 -4.01 7.93
N ILE A 192 7.30 -3.55 7.21
CA ILE A 192 8.37 -4.40 6.71
C ILE A 192 9.69 -3.73 7.06
N ASN A 193 10.31 -4.22 8.12
CA ASN A 193 11.55 -3.70 8.65
C ASN A 193 12.66 -4.74 8.48
N ARG A 194 13.77 -4.34 7.85
CA ARG A 194 14.93 -5.21 7.65
C ARG A 194 15.86 -5.13 8.85
N GLN A 195 16.18 -6.28 9.43
CA GLN A 195 17.16 -6.39 10.51
C GLN A 195 18.60 -6.51 9.97
N GLU A 196 19.59 -6.38 10.85
CA GLU A 196 21.02 -6.49 10.52
C GLU A 196 21.39 -7.85 9.91
N ASP A 197 20.72 -8.93 10.34
CA ASP A 197 20.89 -10.29 9.83
C ASP A 197 20.16 -10.53 8.48
N GLY A 198 19.48 -9.51 7.95
CA GLY A 198 18.73 -9.56 6.71
C GLY A 198 17.31 -10.10 6.82
N SER A 199 16.90 -10.58 8.01
CA SER A 199 15.51 -10.99 8.27
C SER A 199 14.55 -9.80 8.22
N LEU A 200 13.26 -10.09 8.04
CA LEU A 200 12.20 -9.08 7.97
C LEU A 200 11.26 -9.26 9.16
N ILE A 201 10.97 -8.17 9.84
CA ILE A 201 10.02 -8.12 10.97
C ILE A 201 9.01 -6.99 10.78
N GLY A 202 7.85 -7.14 11.41
CA GLY A 202 6.77 -6.18 11.36
C GLY A 202 6.90 -5.03 12.35
N ASP A 203 5.85 -4.21 12.44
CA ASP A 203 5.72 -3.12 13.41
C ASP A 203 5.12 -3.59 14.75
N VAL A 204 4.56 -4.80 14.79
CA VAL A 204 3.93 -5.43 15.95
C VAL A 204 4.85 -6.51 16.54
N GLU A 205 4.88 -6.64 17.87
CA GLU A 205 5.48 -7.80 18.53
C GLU A 205 4.62 -9.06 18.25
N PHE A 206 5.02 -9.83 17.23
CA PHE A 206 4.21 -10.90 16.65
C PHE A 206 3.79 -11.96 17.68
N GLU A 207 4.73 -12.58 18.40
CA GLU A 207 4.41 -13.72 19.28
C GLU A 207 3.43 -13.34 20.42
N PRO A 208 3.64 -12.25 21.19
CA PRO A 208 2.68 -11.88 22.23
C PRO A 208 1.35 -11.39 21.66
N ALA A 209 1.33 -10.79 20.46
CA ALA A 209 0.10 -10.40 19.78
C ALA A 209 -0.69 -11.62 19.27
N ALA A 210 0.00 -12.61 18.69
CA ALA A 210 -0.59 -13.84 18.16
C ALA A 210 -1.25 -14.69 19.24
N ALA A 211 -0.75 -14.62 20.48
CA ALA A 211 -1.38 -15.28 21.63
C ALA A 211 -2.74 -14.65 22.06
N ARG A 212 -3.09 -13.47 21.52
CA ARG A 212 -4.26 -12.68 21.90
C ARG A 212 -5.22 -12.47 20.74
N ALA A 213 -4.67 -12.23 19.55
CA ALA A 213 -5.42 -11.97 18.33
C ALA A 213 -6.16 -13.22 17.85
N SER A 214 -7.35 -13.05 17.28
CA SER A 214 -8.04 -14.12 16.56
C SER A 214 -7.34 -14.43 15.24
N HIS A 215 -6.80 -13.39 14.59
CA HIS A 215 -6.06 -13.46 13.33
C HIS A 215 -4.91 -12.46 13.35
N ILE A 216 -3.75 -12.84 12.81
CA ILE A 216 -2.61 -11.95 12.67
C ILE A 216 -1.87 -12.23 11.37
N THR A 217 -1.49 -11.18 10.64
CA THR A 217 -0.67 -11.34 9.43
C THR A 217 0.81 -11.55 9.79
N PRO A 218 1.49 -12.57 9.24
CA PRO A 218 2.92 -12.74 9.45
C PRO A 218 3.74 -11.71 8.68
N VAL A 219 4.92 -11.38 9.19
CA VAL A 219 5.94 -10.62 8.46
C VAL A 219 7.24 -11.44 8.46
N PRO A 220 7.77 -11.82 7.28
CA PRO A 220 7.21 -11.62 5.93
C PRO A 220 6.03 -12.58 5.63
N GLY A 221 5.34 -12.34 4.51
CA GLY A 221 4.34 -13.27 3.95
C GLY A 221 2.87 -12.89 4.13
N GLY A 222 2.56 -11.83 4.87
CA GLY A 222 1.21 -11.29 5.02
C GLY A 222 0.87 -10.24 3.96
N VAL A 223 0.98 -8.96 4.32
CA VAL A 223 0.50 -7.84 3.48
C VAL A 223 1.34 -7.62 2.21
N GLY A 224 2.67 -7.84 2.27
CA GLY A 224 3.58 -7.54 1.16
C GLY A 224 3.20 -8.21 -0.18
N PRO A 225 2.92 -9.52 -0.24
CA PRO A 225 2.41 -10.18 -1.44
C PRO A 225 1.12 -9.57 -1.99
N MET A 226 0.19 -9.17 -1.12
CA MET A 226 -1.08 -8.57 -1.52
C MET A 226 -0.92 -7.21 -2.19
N THR A 227 0.11 -6.44 -1.82
CA THR A 227 0.45 -5.18 -2.52
C THR A 227 0.79 -5.45 -3.99
N VAL A 228 1.56 -6.52 -4.28
CA VAL A 228 1.91 -6.87 -5.67
C VAL A 228 0.70 -7.40 -6.43
N ALA A 229 -0.11 -8.27 -5.82
CA ALA A 229 -1.33 -8.77 -6.44
C ALA A 229 -2.31 -7.63 -6.79
N SER A 230 -2.48 -6.67 -5.87
CA SER A 230 -3.36 -5.51 -6.08
C SER A 230 -2.89 -4.59 -7.20
N LEU A 231 -1.57 -4.45 -7.38
CA LEU A 231 -0.99 -3.70 -8.49
C LEU A 231 -1.33 -4.34 -9.85
N LEU A 232 -1.24 -5.67 -9.94
CA LEU A 232 -1.60 -6.39 -11.18
C LEU A 232 -3.09 -6.28 -11.47
N GLU A 233 -3.92 -6.43 -10.43
CA GLU A 233 -5.37 -6.27 -10.55
C GLU A 233 -5.76 -4.85 -10.98
N ASN A 234 -5.10 -3.82 -10.43
CA ASN A 234 -5.29 -2.44 -10.89
C ASN A 234 -4.83 -2.24 -12.33
N THR A 235 -3.74 -2.87 -12.74
CA THR A 235 -3.26 -2.82 -14.14
C THR A 235 -4.27 -3.45 -15.09
N LEU A 236 -4.84 -4.60 -14.72
CA LEU A 236 -5.90 -5.24 -15.49
C LEU A 236 -7.15 -4.34 -15.59
N LEU A 237 -7.60 -3.79 -14.46
CA LEU A 237 -8.75 -2.87 -14.44
C LEU A 237 -8.50 -1.62 -15.31
N ALA A 238 -7.28 -1.08 -15.31
CA ALA A 238 -6.91 0.05 -16.16
C ALA A 238 -7.00 -0.32 -17.65
N ALA A 239 -6.53 -1.50 -18.04
CA ALA A 239 -6.64 -2.00 -19.41
C ALA A 239 -8.10 -2.20 -19.82
N GLU A 240 -8.93 -2.81 -18.97
CA GLU A 240 -10.37 -2.99 -19.22
C GLU A 240 -11.10 -1.65 -19.40
N MET A 241 -10.76 -0.65 -18.58
CA MET A 241 -11.31 0.70 -18.68
C MET A 241 -10.88 1.39 -20.00
N HIS A 242 -9.64 1.19 -20.42
CA HIS A 242 -9.11 1.72 -21.67
C HIS A 242 -9.81 1.08 -22.88
N ASP A 243 -9.95 -0.24 -22.91
CA ASP A 243 -10.66 -0.97 -23.97
C ASP A 243 -12.13 -0.55 -24.08
N ALA A 244 -12.80 -0.25 -22.96
CA ALA A 244 -14.18 0.22 -22.97
C ALA A 244 -14.35 1.66 -23.52
N MET A 245 -13.26 2.43 -23.62
CA MET A 245 -13.25 3.80 -24.13
C MET A 245 -12.80 3.90 -25.60
N ALA A 246 -12.20 2.84 -26.15
CA ALA A 246 -11.72 2.75 -27.53
C ALA A 246 -12.85 2.42 -28.53
#